data_AF-A0A1I4QDM8-F1
#
_entry.id   AF-A0A1I4QDM8-F1
#
_cell.length_a   1.000
_cell.length_b   1.000
_cell.length_c   1.000
_cell.angle_alpha   90.00
_cell.angle_beta   90.00
_cell.angle_gamma   90.00
#
_symmetry.space_group_name_H-M   'P 1'
#
loop_
_entity.id
_entity.type
_entity.pdbx_description
1 polymer ?
#
loop_
_entity_poly.entity_id
_entity_poly.type
_entity_poly.pdbx_seq_one_letter_code
_entity_poly.pdbx_strand_id
1 'polypeptide(L)' 'MNAPEQTNQTALLNRLYDLKQKQLLDATQRGDSLLCQVLAAEALAISEAMTKNGK' A
#
# COMPACT_ATOMS: atom_id res chain seq x y z
N MET A 1 -23.92 4.94 14.38
CA MET A 1 -23.86 4.72 12.93
C MET A 1 -22.55 5.35 12.43
N ASN A 2 -21.41 4.65 12.59
CA ASN A 2 -20.05 5.18 12.33
C ASN A 2 -19.35 4.36 11.22
N ALA A 3 -20.06 4.01 10.15
CA ALA A 3 -19.58 3.08 9.12
C ALA A 3 -19.26 3.64 7.71
N PRO A 4 -19.35 4.94 7.37
CA PRO A 4 -18.90 5.40 6.06
C PRO A 4 -17.39 5.74 6.00
N GLU A 5 -16.79 6.22 7.10
CA GLU A 5 -15.40 6.74 7.08
C GLU A 5 -14.34 5.64 7.06
N GLN A 6 -14.51 4.58 7.86
CA GLN A 6 -13.59 3.44 7.89
C GLN A 6 -13.58 2.66 6.57
N THR A 7 -14.74 2.56 5.92
CA THR A 7 -14.90 1.92 4.61
C THR A 7 -14.19 2.71 3.51
N ASN A 8 -14.26 4.05 3.56
CA ASN A 8 -13.53 4.93 2.65
C ASN A 8 -12.01 4.87 2.86
N GLN A 9 -11.53 4.86 4.11
CA GLN A 9 -10.10 4.76 4.40
C GLN A 9 -9.52 3.42 3.95
N THR A 10 -10.23 2.32 4.18
CA THR A 10 -9.80 0.98 3.74
C THR A 10 -9.77 0.87 2.22
N ALA A 11 -10.78 1.41 1.52
CA ALA A 11 -10.79 1.46 0.06
C ALA A 11 -9.63 2.31 -0.51
N LEU A 12 -9.32 3.44 0.14
CA LEU A 12 -8.18 4.30 -0.22
C LEU A 12 -6.85 3.58 -0.03
N LEU A 13 -6.65 2.94 1.12
CA LEU A 13 -5.43 2.17 1.41
C LEU A 13 -5.25 1.02 0.42
N ASN A 14 -6.33 0.31 0.07
CA ASN A 14 -6.28 -0.77 -0.92
C ASN A 14 -5.84 -0.26 -2.30
N ARG A 15 -6.35 0.90 -2.71
CA ARG A 15 -5.95 1.54 -3.97
C ARG A 15 -4.48 2.00 -3.93
N LEU A 16 -4.03 2.56 -2.82
CA LEU A 16 -2.62 2.96 -2.64
C LEU A 16 -1.68 1.75 -2.69
N TYR A 17 -2.08 0.65 -2.07
CA TYR A 17 -1.33 -0.60 -2.08
C TYR A 17 -1.19 -1.18 -3.49
N ASP A 18 -2.27 -1.25 -4.27
CA ASP A 18 -2.25 -1.70 -5.67
C ASP A 18 -1.32 -0.84 -6.54
N LEU A 19 -1.37 0.49 -6.37
CA LEU A 19 -0.46 1.40 -7.09
C LEU A 19 1.01 1.18 -6.70
N LYS A 20 1.31 0.94 -5.42
CA LYS A 20 2.66 0.64 -4.96
C LYS A 20 3.17 -0.70 -5.50
N GLN A 21 2.33 -1.73 -5.58
CA GLN A 21 2.70 -3.00 -6.21
C GLN A 21 3.04 -2.84 -7.69
N LYS A 22 2.26 -2.05 -8.43
CA LYS A 22 2.54 -1.75 -9.85
C LYS A 22 3.86 -1.01 -10.04
N GLN A 23 4.15 -0.04 -9.18
CA GLN A 23 5.43 0.67 -9.18
C GLN A 23 6.60 -0.27 -8.84
N LEU A 24 6.41 -1.21 -7.91
CA LEU A 24 7.43 -2.18 -7.53
C LEU A 24 7.75 -3.14 -8.67
N LEU A 25 6.73 -3.61 -9.40
CA LEU A 25 6.88 -4.42 -10.61
C LEU A 25 7.67 -3.69 -11.70
N ASP A 26 7.37 -2.41 -11.93
CA ASP A 26 8.09 -1.57 -12.90
C ASP A 26 9.55 -1.32 -12.46
N ALA A 27 9.78 -0.99 -11.18
CA ALA A 27 11.13 -0.81 -10.63
C ALA A 27 11.96 -2.10 -10.66
N THR A 28 11.32 -3.25 -10.44
CA THR A 28 11.98 -4.58 -10.50
C THR A 28 12.42 -4.88 -11.93
N GLN A 29 11.59 -4.58 -12.92
CA GLN A 29 11.94 -4.75 -14.34
C GLN A 29 13.08 -3.81 -14.77
N ARG A 30 13.18 -2.63 -14.16
CA ARG A 30 14.26 -1.67 -14.40
C ARG A 30 15.55 -2.01 -13.65
N GLY A 31 15.52 -2.98 -12.73
CA GLY A 31 16.67 -3.37 -11.91
C GLY A 31 17.02 -2.34 -10.82
N ASP A 32 16.09 -1.48 -10.44
CA ASP A 32 16.34 -0.35 -9.56
C ASP A 32 16.20 -0.77 -8.08
N SER A 33 17.29 -1.33 -7.53
CA SER A 33 17.29 -2.02 -6.24
C SER A 33 16.88 -1.13 -5.06
N LEU A 34 17.28 0.14 -5.04
CA LEU A 34 16.91 1.08 -3.98
C LEU A 34 15.42 1.43 -4.05
N LEU A 35 14.93 1.71 -5.26
CA LEU A 35 13.53 2.02 -5.49
C LEU A 35 12.63 0.83 -5.11
N CYS A 36 13.03 -0.40 -5.45
CA CYS A 36 12.32 -1.60 -5.01
C CYS A 36 12.25 -1.73 -3.48
N GLN A 37 13.34 -1.47 -2.77
CA GLN A 37 13.37 -1.54 -1.30
C GLN A 37 12.44 -0.51 -0.67
N VAL A 38 12.45 0.73 -1.18
CA VAL A 38 11.57 1.81 -0.71
C VAL A 38 10.11 1.46 -0.97
N LEU A 39 9.77 1.03 -2.19
CA LEU A 39 8.39 0.68 -2.56
C LEU A 39 7.86 -0.53 -1.76
N ALA A 40 8.71 -1.52 -1.47
CA ALA A 40 8.36 -2.65 -0.62
C ALA A 40 8.10 -2.21 0.83
N ALA A 41 8.94 -1.32 1.38
CA ALA A 41 8.74 -0.77 2.72
C ALA A 41 7.45 0.05 2.83
N GLU A 42 7.14 0.86 1.81
CA GLU A 42 5.88 1.61 1.75
C GLU A 42 4.66 0.69 1.66
N ALA A 43 4.74 -0.38 0.86
CA ALA A 43 3.66 -1.37 0.75
C ALA A 43 3.41 -2.10 2.08
N LEU A 44 4.49 -2.43 2.82
CA LEU A 44 4.40 -3.01 4.16
C LEU A 44 3.71 -2.06 5.14
N ALA A 45 4.11 -0.79 5.17
CA ALA A 45 3.50 0.21 6.05
C ALA A 45 2.00 0.40 5.78
N ILE A 46 1.59 0.37 4.51
CA ILE A 46 0.17 0.44 4.11
C ILE A 46 -0.60 -0.80 4.58
N SER A 47 -0.02 -2.00 4.42
CA SER A 47 -0.63 -3.25 4.89
C SER A 47 -0.79 -3.29 6.41
N GLU A 48 0.21 -2.80 7.15
CA GLU A 48 0.12 -2.64 8.60
C GLU A 48 -0.96 -1.63 9.01
N ALA A 49 -1.09 -0.51 8.29
CA ALA A 49 -2.13 0.49 8.53
C ALA A 49 -3.54 -0.08 8.29
N MET A 50 -3.73 -0.89 7.25
CA MET A 50 -4.99 -1.63 7.02
C MET A 50 -5.31 -2.57 8.18
N THR A 51 -4.31 -3.31 8.67
CA THR A 51 -4.47 -4.28 9.77
C THR A 51 -4.79 -3.58 11.09
N LYS A 52 -4.24 -2.38 11.32
CA LYS A 52 -4.50 -1.57 12.51
C LYS A 52 -5.87 -0.88 12.48
N ASN A 53 -6.40 -0.53 11.29
CA ASN A 53 -7.72 0.08 11.13
C ASN A 53 -8.91 -0.89 11.29
N GLY A 54 -8.65 -2.20 11.28
CA GLY A 54 -9.68 -3.24 11.47
C GLY A 54 -9.81 -3.79 12.89
N LYS A 55 -9.13 -3.19 13.89
CA LYS A 55 -9.17 -3.61 15.31
C LYS A 55 -10.03 -2.69 16.18
#